data_AF-A0A957GRH6-F1
#
_entry.id   AF-A0A957GRH6-F1
#
_cell.length_a   1.000
_cell.length_b   1.000
_cell.length_c   1.000
_cell.angle_alpha   90.00
_cell.angle_beta   90.00
_cell.angle_gamma   90.00
#
_symmetry.space_group_name_H-M   'P 1'
#
loop_
_entity.id
_entity.type
_entity.pdbx_description
1 polymer ?
#
loop_
_entity_poly.entity_id
_entity_poly.type
_entity_poly.pdbx_seq_one_letter_code
_entity_poly.pdbx_strand_id
1 'polypeptide(L)'
;QANSYPEIEPFFGQPPLTFTFDNVQLFDFDGLRGRFLSSSYAPTPGHPLYEAAMADLQGVFEQWGENGRFPFIYITRLFLGQLNRH
;
A
#
# COMPACT_ATOMS: atom_id res chain seq x y z
N GLN A 1 -9.14 -1.12 21.28
CA GLN A 1 -8.09 -2.12 21.52
C GLN A 1 -6.77 -1.46 21.21
N ALA A 2 -5.81 -1.50 22.13
CA ALA A 2 -4.45 -1.06 21.81
C ALA A 2 -3.85 -2.13 20.88
N ASN A 3 -3.67 -1.78 19.62
CA ASN A 3 -2.96 -2.65 18.69
C ASN A 3 -1.49 -2.70 19.17
N SER A 4 -1.02 -3.85 19.65
CA SER A 4 0.40 -4.05 19.97
C SER A 4 1.15 -4.46 18.69
N TYR A 5 2.30 -3.85 18.45
CA TYR A 5 3.15 -4.11 17.28
C TYR A 5 4.51 -4.62 17.75
N PRO A 6 4.59 -5.88 18.21
CA PRO A 6 5.79 -6.45 18.84
C PRO A 6 7.00 -6.46 17.90
N GLU A 7 6.80 -6.39 16.59
CA GLU A 7 7.86 -6.28 15.59
C GLU A 7 8.54 -4.89 15.57
N ILE A 8 7.85 -3.85 16.06
CA ILE A 8 8.35 -2.47 16.09
C ILE A 8 8.90 -2.09 17.47
N GLU A 9 8.40 -2.69 18.56
CA GLU A 9 8.82 -2.37 19.93
C GLU A 9 10.35 -2.43 20.17
N PRO A 10 11.10 -3.44 19.65
CA PRO A 10 12.55 -3.49 19.83
C PRO A 10 13.30 -2.29 19.23
N PHE A 11 12.75 -1.65 18.19
CA PHE A 11 13.36 -0.46 17.57
C PHE A 11 13.32 0.75 18.52
N PHE A 12 12.26 0.90 19.30
CA PHE A 12 12.12 1.98 20.27
C PHE A 12 12.68 1.62 21.66
N GLY A 13 12.80 0.32 21.96
CA GLY A 13 13.21 -0.18 23.28
C GLY A 13 12.15 -0.01 24.37
N GLN A 14 10.97 0.51 24.01
CA GLN A 14 9.77 0.67 24.81
C GLN A 14 8.55 0.75 23.88
N PRO A 15 7.32 0.46 24.36
CA PRO A 15 6.13 0.58 23.54
C PRO A 15 5.93 2.01 22.99
N PRO A 16 5.85 2.21 21.66
CA PRO A 16 5.62 3.53 21.08
C PRO A 16 4.13 3.93 21.19
N LEU A 17 3.87 5.24 21.15
CA LEU A 17 2.53 5.75 20.86
C LEU A 17 2.18 5.38 19.41
N THR A 18 0.96 4.89 19.20
CA THR A 18 0.52 4.43 17.88
C THR A 18 -0.72 5.18 17.43
N PHE A 19 -0.70 5.62 16.17
CA PHE A 19 -1.84 6.24 15.50
C PHE A 19 -2.16 5.48 14.21
N THR A 20 -3.44 5.44 13.86
CA THR A 20 -3.94 4.77 12.67
C THR A 20 -4.81 5.75 11.90
N PHE A 21 -4.55 5.89 10.60
CA PHE A 21 -5.29 6.77 9.71
C PHE A 21 -5.79 5.96 8.52
N ASP A 22 -7.11 5.97 8.34
CA ASP A 22 -7.72 5.43 7.13
C ASP A 22 -7.50 6.42 5.99
N ASN A 23 -7.04 5.93 4.85
CA ASN A 23 -6.73 6.74 3.68
C ASN A 23 -7.29 6.10 2.42
N VAL A 24 -7.69 6.96 1.48
CA VAL A 24 -8.13 6.55 0.15
C VAL A 24 -7.42 7.41 -0.87
N GLN A 25 -6.77 6.77 -1.84
CA GLN A 25 -6.23 7.44 -3.02
C GLN A 25 -7.06 7.04 -4.23
N LEU A 26 -7.57 8.03 -4.96
CA LEU A 26 -8.34 7.79 -6.18
C LEU A 26 -7.40 7.85 -7.38
N PHE A 27 -7.36 6.77 -8.15
CA PHE A 27 -6.56 6.68 -9.37
C PHE A 27 -7.44 6.64 -10.62
N ASP A 28 -6.98 7.24 -11.71
CA ASP A 28 -7.37 6.77 -13.04
C ASP A 28 -6.57 5.50 -13.40
N PHE A 29 -6.82 4.92 -14.57
CA PHE A 29 -6.17 3.67 -14.94
C PHE A 29 -4.65 3.81 -15.04
N ASP A 30 -4.16 4.92 -15.61
CA ASP A 30 -2.71 5.17 -15.72
C ASP A 30 -2.04 5.29 -14.36
N GLY A 31 -2.69 5.97 -13.40
CA GLY A 31 -2.24 6.07 -12.02
C GLY A 31 -2.22 4.71 -11.31
N LEU A 32 -3.26 3.89 -11.50
CA LEU A 32 -3.31 2.54 -10.93
C LEU A 32 -2.21 1.65 -11.51
N ARG A 33 -1.99 1.72 -12.83
CA ARG A 33 -0.89 1.02 -13.50
C ARG A 33 0.47 1.44 -12.95
N GLY A 34 0.72 2.74 -12.82
CA GLY A 34 1.96 3.26 -12.23
C GLY A 34 2.18 2.75 -10.80
N ARG A 35 1.11 2.72 -9.99
CA ARG A 35 1.15 2.19 -8.62
C ARG A 35 1.48 0.70 -8.59
N PHE A 36 0.85 -0.09 -9.46
CA PHE A 36 1.10 -1.53 -9.57
C PHE A 36 2.54 -1.82 -9.98
N LEU A 37 3.06 -1.16 -11.02
CA LEU A 37 4.43 -1.36 -11.53
C LEU A 37 5.52 -0.89 -10.55
N SER A 38 5.18 -0.09 -9.54
CA SER A 38 6.11 0.30 -8.47
C SER A 38 6.27 -0.78 -7.39
N SER A 39 5.45 -1.83 -7.41
CA SER A 39 5.57 -2.95 -6.48
C SER A 39 6.66 -3.92 -6.93
N SER A 40 7.48 -4.39 -5.97
CA SER A 40 8.60 -5.31 -6.24
C SER A 40 8.20 -6.66 -6.86
N TYR A 41 6.91 -7.02 -6.78
CA TYR A 41 6.37 -8.25 -7.35
C TYR A 41 5.72 -8.05 -8.73
N ALA A 42 5.58 -6.82 -9.21
CA ALA A 42 4.92 -6.58 -10.49
C ALA A 42 5.83 -7.06 -11.64
N PRO A 43 5.28 -7.81 -12.62
CA PRO A 43 6.06 -8.18 -13.79
C PRO A 43 6.48 -6.89 -14.52
N THR A 44 7.75 -6.84 -14.92
CA THR A 44 8.30 -5.71 -15.68
C THR A 44 8.08 -5.89 -17.18
N PRO A 45 8.15 -4.82 -17.98
CA PRO A 45 8.09 -4.93 -19.44
C PRO A 45 9.12 -5.95 -19.96
N GLY A 46 8.66 -6.88 -20.82
CA GLY A 46 9.47 -7.99 -21.34
C GLY A 46 9.36 -9.29 -20.54
N HIS A 47 8.78 -9.28 -19.33
CA HIS A 47 8.43 -10.52 -18.63
C HIS A 47 7.25 -11.21 -19.34
N PRO A 48 7.25 -12.56 -19.49
CA PRO A 48 6.18 -13.27 -20.21
C PRO A 48 4.76 -13.03 -19.68
N LEU A 49 4.64 -12.72 -18.39
CA LEU A 49 3.36 -12.45 -17.72
C LEU A 49 2.94 -10.97 -17.73
N TYR A 50 3.74 -10.07 -18.31
CA TYR A 50 3.46 -8.63 -18.26
C TYR A 50 2.12 -8.27 -18.89
N GLU A 51 1.86 -8.72 -20.12
CA GLU A 51 0.63 -8.39 -20.85
C GLU A 51 -0.61 -8.98 -20.16
N ALA A 52 -0.51 -10.21 -19.66
CA ALA A 52 -1.60 -10.82 -18.88
C ALA A 52 -1.91 -10.02 -17.61
N ALA A 53 -0.88 -9.59 -16.88
CA ALA A 53 -1.06 -8.78 -15.68
C ALA A 53 -1.65 -7.39 -15.98
N MET A 54 -1.31 -6.77 -17.12
CA MET A 54 -1.93 -5.49 -17.53
C MET A 54 -3.41 -5.66 -17.90
N ALA A 55 -3.76 -6.75 -18.59
CA ALA A 55 -5.14 -7.08 -18.92
C ALA A 55 -5.98 -7.34 -17.65
N ASP A 56 -5.45 -8.12 -16.71
CA ASP A 56 -6.10 -8.36 -15.43
C ASP A 56 -6.26 -7.06 -14.63
N LEU A 57 -5.24 -6.21 -14.61
CA LEU A 57 -5.30 -4.91 -13.93
C LEU A 57 -6.38 -4.00 -14.54
N GLN A 58 -6.53 -4.02 -15.86
CA GLN A 58 -7.61 -3.31 -16.55
C GLN A 58 -8.98 -3.86 -16.17
N GLY A 59 -9.14 -5.20 -16.16
CA GLY A 59 -10.38 -5.84 -15.72
C GLY A 59 -10.76 -5.48 -14.28
N VAL A 60 -9.78 -5.42 -13.37
CA VAL A 60 -9.96 -4.96 -11.99
C VAL A 60 -10.41 -3.49 -11.95
N PHE A 61 -9.79 -2.62 -12.75
CA PHE A 61 -10.16 -1.21 -12.82
C PHE A 61 -11.59 -1.02 -13.33
N GLU A 62 -11.99 -1.75 -14.37
CA GLU A 62 -13.32 -1.67 -14.97
C GLU A 62 -14.41 -2.26 -14.04
N GLN A 63 -14.08 -3.32 -13.29
CA GLN A 63 -15.03 -3.97 -12.38
C GLN A 63 -15.30 -3.15 -11.11
N TRP A 64 -14.25 -2.54 -10.54
CA TRP A 64 -14.32 -1.91 -9.21
C TRP A 64 -14.15 -0.38 -9.25
N GLY A 65 -13.78 0.16 -10.40
CA GLY A 65 -13.73 1.61 -10.61
C GLY A 65 -15.13 2.18 -10.83
N GLU A 66 -15.38 3.35 -10.27
CA GLU A 66 -16.62 4.10 -10.45
C GLU A 66 -16.28 5.45 -11.07
N ASN A 67 -17.04 5.86 -12.10
CA ASN A 67 -16.83 7.15 -12.79
C ASN A 67 -15.37 7.38 -13.25
N GLY A 68 -14.71 6.32 -13.72
CA GLY A 68 -13.30 6.37 -14.15
C GLY A 68 -12.30 6.56 -13.01
N ARG A 69 -12.68 6.26 -11.77
CA ARG A 69 -11.82 6.34 -10.59
C ARG A 69 -11.81 5.02 -9.84
N PHE A 70 -10.62 4.52 -9.54
CA PHE A 70 -10.41 3.35 -8.69
C PHE A 70 -10.01 3.78 -7.28
N PRO A 71 -10.77 3.40 -6.22
CA PRO A 71 -10.42 3.70 -4.85
C PRO A 71 -9.37 2.73 -4.31
N PHE A 72 -8.13 3.20 -4.19
CA PHE A 72 -7.07 2.45 -3.50
C PHE A 72 -7.08 2.79 -2.01
N ILE A 73 -7.64 1.87 -1.21
CA ILE A 73 -7.82 2.03 0.23
C ILE A 73 -6.59 1.48 0.97
N TYR A 74 -6.07 2.24 1.92
CA TYR A 74 -4.95 1.82 2.75
C TYR A 74 -5.02 2.44 4.14
N ILE A 75 -4.30 1.82 5.07
CA ILE A 75 -4.16 2.31 6.44
C ILE A 75 -2.73 2.78 6.63
N THR A 76 -2.56 4.01 7.06
CA THR A 76 -1.27 4.53 7.51
C THR A 76 -1.16 4.32 9.00
N ARG A 77 -0.09 3.65 9.43
CA ARG A 77 0.25 3.46 10.84
C ARG A 77 1.45 4.34 11.18
N LEU A 78 1.29 5.19 12.19
CA LEU A 78 2.35 6.06 12.70
C LEU A 78 2.76 5.57 14.09
N PHE A 79 4.07 5.34 14.25
CA PHE A 79 4.71 4.99 15.50
C PHE A 79 5.56 6.15 15.98
N LEU A 80 5.25 6.67 17.17
CA LEU A 80 5.97 7.78 17.78
C LEU A 80 6.53 7.33 19.13
N GLY A 81 7.84 7.36 19.27
CA GLY A 81 8.53 6.99 20.50
C GLY A 81 9.91 7.63 20.58
N GLN A 82 10.47 7.68 21.78
CA GLN A 82 11.86 8.06 21.97
C GLN A 82 12.75 6.87 21.67
N LEU A 83 13.80 7.10 20.88
CA LEU A 83 14.85 6.11 20.68
C LEU A 83 15.73 6.06 21.92
N ASN A 84 15.98 4.86 22.43
CA ASN A 84 16.99 4.67 23.47
C ASN A 84 18.37 4.97 22.87
N ARG A 85 19.01 6.04 23.35
CA ARG A 85 20.44 6.25 23.11
C ARG A 85 21.21 5.30 24.02
N HIS A 86 21.85 4.30 23.43
CA HIS A 86 22.97 3.62 24.08
C HIS A 86 24.20 4.53 24.07
#